data_AF-A0A1G0JQZ8-F1
#
_entry.id   AF-A0A1G0JQZ8-F1
#
_cell.length_a   1.000
_cell.length_b   1.000
_cell.length_c   1.000
_cell.angle_alpha   90.00
_cell.angle_beta   90.00
_cell.angle_gamma   90.00
#
_symmetry.space_group_name_H-M   'P 1'
#
loop_
_entity.id
_entity.type
_entity.pdbx_description
1 polymer ?
#
loop_
_entity_poly.entity_id
_entity_poly.type
_entity_poly.pdbx_seq_one_letter_code
_entity_poly.pdbx_strand_id
1 'polypeptide(L)'
;MRCRGRPCIKNQSDDVIGKTAQKLIMLGFPRRKVYDELCVPAANILNRTDSYNKSLSSDRIEQIHENWVAETKNKLIQSKGYYIPFQRWRYKKFSLQSRRLKIPINDLIKLLLKNKGNWPEKNIPGIYIDWELAPKAEKELMLMPRCVLK
;
A
#
# COMPACT_ATOMS: atom_id res chain seq x y z
N MET A 1 -29.57 -21.44 6.18
CA MET A 1 -29.22 -21.46 4.74
C MET A 1 -27.76 -21.02 4.59
N ARG A 2 -26.87 -21.91 4.14
CA ARG A 2 -25.44 -21.62 3.92
C ARG A 2 -25.26 -21.00 2.53
N CYS A 3 -24.89 -19.73 2.45
CA CYS A 3 -24.43 -19.13 1.20
C CYS A 3 -23.05 -19.73 0.87
N ARG A 4 -23.03 -20.75 0.00
CA ARG A 4 -21.80 -21.34 -0.56
C ARG A 4 -21.11 -20.29 -1.43
N GLY A 5 -19.80 -20.18 -1.27
CA GLY A 5 -18.96 -19.12 -1.81
C GLY A 5 -19.09 -18.97 -3.33
N ARG A 6 -19.66 -17.84 -3.75
CA ARG A 6 -19.26 -17.27 -5.04
C ARG A 6 -17.82 -16.78 -4.85
N PRO A 7 -16.86 -17.17 -5.71
CA PRO A 7 -15.56 -16.53 -5.70
C PRO A 7 -15.83 -15.03 -5.91
N CYS A 8 -15.43 -14.21 -4.94
CA CYS A 8 -15.45 -12.78 -5.07
C CYS A 8 -14.71 -12.48 -6.37
N ILE A 9 -15.42 -12.05 -7.42
CA ILE A 9 -14.78 -11.70 -8.70
C ILE A 9 -13.70 -10.70 -8.34
N LYS A 10 -12.45 -11.11 -8.57
CA LYS A 10 -11.32 -10.31 -8.15
C LYS A 10 -11.32 -9.05 -8.99
N ASN A 11 -11.79 -7.95 -8.42
CA ASN A 11 -11.83 -6.67 -9.10
C ASN A 11 -10.40 -6.23 -9.37
N GLN A 12 -10.02 -6.26 -10.64
CA GLN A 12 -8.70 -5.77 -11.09
C GLN A 12 -8.44 -4.34 -10.61
N SER A 13 -9.49 -3.52 -10.52
CA SER A 13 -9.46 -2.16 -9.97
C SER A 13 -9.08 -2.14 -8.48
N ASP A 14 -9.60 -3.06 -7.66
CA ASP A 14 -9.30 -3.13 -6.23
C ASP A 14 -7.81 -3.50 -6.01
N ASP A 15 -7.25 -4.36 -6.87
CA ASP A 15 -5.82 -4.69 -6.90
C ASP A 15 -4.95 -3.46 -7.25
N VAL A 16 -5.39 -2.64 -8.20
CA VAL A 16 -4.69 -1.39 -8.59
C VAL A 16 -4.74 -0.36 -7.46
N ILE A 17 -5.90 -0.21 -6.81
CA ILE A 17 -6.08 0.70 -5.67
C ILE A 17 -5.18 0.27 -4.51
N GLY A 18 -5.19 -1.03 -4.14
CA GLY A 18 -4.36 -1.57 -3.07
C GLY A 18 -2.87 -1.36 -3.32
N LYS A 19 -2.39 -1.64 -4.55
CA LYS A 19 -1.00 -1.37 -4.96
C LYS A 19 -0.63 0.11 -4.87
N THR A 20 -1.53 0.99 -5.33
CA THR A 20 -1.30 2.43 -5.34
C THR A 20 -1.20 2.99 -3.93
N ALA A 21 -2.15 2.62 -3.05
CA ALA A 21 -2.15 2.99 -1.65
C ALA A 21 -0.86 2.53 -0.96
N GLN A 22 -0.46 1.27 -1.18
CA GLN A 22 0.77 0.73 -0.59
C GLN A 22 2.01 1.52 -0.99
N LYS A 23 2.14 1.89 -2.27
CA LYS A 23 3.31 2.65 -2.76
C LYS A 23 3.40 4.05 -2.17
N LEU A 24 2.28 4.75 -2.06
CA LEU A 24 2.25 6.07 -1.44
C LEU A 24 2.57 5.99 0.06
N ILE A 25 2.08 4.96 0.75
CA ILE A 25 2.42 4.71 2.15
C ILE A 25 3.92 4.44 2.30
N MET A 26 4.52 3.66 1.39
CA MET A 26 5.97 3.40 1.38
C MET A 26 6.82 4.65 1.10
N LEU A 27 6.27 5.62 0.35
CA LEU A 27 6.87 6.96 0.19
C LEU A 27 6.72 7.87 1.42
N GLY A 28 6.10 7.38 2.49
CA GLY A 28 5.97 8.11 3.75
C GLY A 28 4.76 9.04 3.84
N PHE A 29 3.80 8.94 2.91
CA PHE A 29 2.52 9.61 3.05
C PHE A 29 1.69 8.99 4.21
N PRO A 30 0.95 9.80 5.00
CA PRO A 30 0.06 9.28 6.04
C PRO A 30 -1.09 8.47 5.44
N ARG A 31 -1.46 7.34 6.06
CA ARG A 31 -2.51 6.43 5.55
C ARG A 31 -3.84 7.14 5.27
N ARG A 32 -4.38 7.87 6.25
CA ARG A 32 -5.65 8.60 6.10
C ARG A 32 -5.63 9.55 4.91
N LYS A 33 -4.58 10.37 4.80
CA LYS A 33 -4.39 11.27 3.66
C LYS A 33 -4.36 10.52 2.31
N VAL A 34 -3.71 9.36 2.24
CA VAL A 34 -3.70 8.53 1.02
C VAL A 34 -5.10 8.03 0.68
N TYR A 35 -5.86 7.55 1.67
CA TYR A 35 -7.21 7.02 1.45
C TYR A 35 -8.19 8.10 1.01
N ASP A 36 -8.17 9.27 1.67
CA ASP A 36 -9.04 10.39 1.34
C ASP A 36 -8.77 10.89 -0.09
N GLU A 37 -7.49 11.04 -0.46
CA GLU A 37 -7.13 11.52 -1.79
C GLU A 37 -7.31 10.48 -2.92
N LEU A 38 -7.41 9.19 -2.61
CA LEU A 38 -7.66 8.14 -3.61
C LEU A 38 -9.13 8.02 -4.02
N CYS A 39 -10.08 8.52 -3.20
CA CYS A 39 -11.52 8.36 -3.40
C CYS A 39 -12.00 8.82 -4.78
N VAL A 40 -11.71 10.08 -5.13
CA VAL A 40 -12.15 10.70 -6.38
C VAL A 40 -11.37 10.18 -7.59
N PRO A 41 -10.03 10.09 -7.57
CA PRO A 41 -9.28 9.58 -8.71
C PRO A 41 -9.58 8.11 -9.04
N ALA A 42 -9.84 7.26 -8.05
CA ALA A 42 -10.21 5.86 -8.29
C ALA A 42 -11.55 5.74 -9.03
N ALA A 43 -12.53 6.56 -8.65
CA ALA A 43 -13.82 6.62 -9.34
C ALA A 43 -13.65 7.10 -10.79
N ASN A 44 -12.87 8.16 -11.01
CA ASN A 44 -12.73 8.78 -12.32
C ASN A 44 -11.84 8.00 -13.31
N ILE A 45 -10.78 7.33 -12.83
CA ILE A 45 -9.81 6.66 -13.70
C ILE A 45 -10.13 5.18 -13.89
N LEU A 46 -10.57 4.50 -12.83
CA LEU A 46 -10.83 3.07 -12.85
C LEU A 46 -12.32 2.74 -13.00
N ASN A 47 -13.17 3.76 -13.17
CA ASN A 47 -14.64 3.65 -13.14
C ASN A 47 -15.13 2.87 -11.90
N ARG A 48 -14.40 2.99 -10.79
CA ARG A 48 -14.67 2.23 -9.57
C ARG A 48 -15.50 3.07 -8.62
N THR A 49 -16.81 2.85 -8.66
CA THR A 49 -17.79 3.48 -7.76
C THR A 49 -18.34 2.49 -6.74
N ASP A 50 -18.94 2.99 -5.67
CA ASP A 50 -19.70 2.17 -4.73
C ASP A 50 -21.03 1.68 -5.35
N SER A 51 -21.80 0.87 -4.62
CA SER A 51 -23.11 0.33 -5.06
C SER A 51 -24.11 1.40 -5.50
N TYR A 52 -23.94 2.64 -5.04
CA TYR A 52 -24.77 3.81 -5.39
C TYR A 52 -24.17 4.69 -6.49
N ASN A 53 -23.20 4.20 -7.28
CA ASN A 53 -22.49 4.98 -8.32
C ASN A 53 -21.75 6.23 -7.80
N LYS A 54 -21.49 6.31 -6.50
CA LYS A 54 -20.69 7.38 -5.87
C LYS A 54 -19.21 6.99 -5.81
N SER A 55 -18.34 7.98 -5.65
CA SER A 55 -16.93 7.71 -5.32
C SER A 55 -16.83 6.84 -4.06
N LEU A 56 -15.86 5.93 -4.03
CA LEU A 56 -15.59 5.12 -2.84
C LEU A 56 -15.30 6.03 -1.64
N SER A 57 -15.75 5.62 -0.45
CA SER A 57 -15.34 6.27 0.80
C SER A 57 -13.90 5.90 1.16
N SER A 58 -13.25 6.72 1.99
CA SER A 58 -11.89 6.45 2.45
C SER A 58 -11.82 5.15 3.25
N ASP A 59 -12.84 4.84 4.06
CA ASP A 59 -12.95 3.56 4.77
C ASP A 59 -13.05 2.36 3.82
N ARG A 60 -13.73 2.53 2.68
CA ARG A 60 -13.80 1.46 1.67
C ARG A 60 -12.45 1.24 1.00
N ILE A 61 -11.70 2.30 0.76
CA ILE A 61 -10.33 2.20 0.22
C ILE A 61 -9.38 1.57 1.25
N GLU A 62 -9.53 1.90 2.52
CA GLU A 62 -8.80 1.26 3.62
C GLU A 62 -9.05 -0.26 3.63
N GLN A 63 -10.32 -0.70 3.57
CA GLN A 63 -10.67 -2.11 3.47
C GLN A 63 -10.06 -2.80 2.24
N ILE A 64 -10.09 -2.14 1.07
CA ILE A 64 -9.47 -2.67 -0.16
C ILE A 64 -7.96 -2.83 0.04
N HIS A 65 -7.29 -1.84 0.64
CA HIS A 65 -5.87 -1.86 0.90
C HIS A 65 -5.49 -2.96 1.90
N GLU A 66 -6.24 -3.12 3.00
CA GLU A 66 -5.99 -4.16 3.99
C GLU A 66 -6.17 -5.57 3.43
N ASN A 67 -7.24 -5.81 2.68
CA ASN A 67 -7.46 -7.07 1.98
C ASN A 67 -6.32 -7.38 1.01
N TRP A 68 -5.89 -6.37 0.24
CA TRP A 68 -4.76 -6.51 -0.68
C TRP A 68 -3.45 -6.85 0.04
N VAL A 69 -3.17 -6.23 1.19
CA VAL A 69 -1.98 -6.52 2.00
C VAL A 69 -2.04 -7.95 2.54
N ALA A 70 -3.19 -8.41 3.02
CA ALA A 70 -3.38 -9.77 3.52
C ALA A 70 -3.15 -10.82 2.42
N GLU A 71 -3.72 -10.61 1.23
CA GLU A 71 -3.49 -11.47 0.07
C GLU A 71 -2.00 -11.48 -0.34
N THR A 72 -1.38 -10.31 -0.40
CA THR A 72 0.02 -10.17 -0.80
C THR A 72 0.95 -10.85 0.20
N LYS A 73 0.67 -10.71 1.51
CA LYS A 73 1.37 -11.42 2.58
C LYS A 73 1.29 -12.94 2.37
N ASN A 74 0.09 -13.47 2.16
CA ASN A 74 -0.10 -14.92 1.97
C ASN A 74 0.65 -15.42 0.73
N LYS A 75 0.60 -14.70 -0.38
CA LYS A 75 1.33 -15.03 -1.61
C LYS A 75 2.85 -15.01 -1.40
N LEU A 76 3.37 -14.01 -0.70
CA LEU A 76 4.81 -13.90 -0.43
C LEU A 76 5.31 -14.98 0.54
N ILE A 77 4.52 -15.32 1.56
CA ILE A 77 4.85 -16.44 2.45
C ILE A 77 4.85 -17.76 1.67
N GLN A 78 3.86 -17.99 0.80
CA GLN A 78 3.80 -19.21 -0.01
C GLN A 78 4.93 -19.31 -1.04
N SER A 79 5.33 -18.20 -1.66
CA SER A 79 6.34 -18.20 -2.73
C SER A 79 7.78 -18.04 -2.24
N LYS A 80 8.00 -17.27 -1.17
CA LYS A 80 9.34 -16.91 -0.66
C LYS A 80 9.60 -17.37 0.77
N GLY A 81 8.61 -17.91 1.47
CA GLY A 81 8.71 -18.35 2.86
C GLY A 81 8.64 -17.23 3.90
N TYR A 82 8.73 -15.95 3.51
CA TYR A 82 8.71 -14.82 4.44
C TYR A 82 8.05 -13.57 3.85
N TYR A 83 7.54 -12.69 4.73
CA TYR A 83 6.97 -11.38 4.41
C TYR A 83 7.42 -10.35 5.43
N ILE A 84 8.01 -9.25 4.96
CA ILE A 84 8.41 -8.13 5.82
C ILE A 84 7.44 -6.98 5.57
N PRO A 85 6.51 -6.67 6.51
CA PRO A 85 5.60 -5.54 6.35
C PRO A 85 6.36 -4.21 6.41
N PHE A 86 5.91 -3.23 5.62
CA PHE A 86 6.33 -1.84 5.83
C PHE A 86 5.80 -1.35 7.18
N GLN A 87 6.71 -1.06 8.11
CA GLN A 87 6.41 -0.57 9.44
C GLN A 87 6.91 0.88 9.56
N ARG A 88 5.98 1.85 9.48
CA ARG A 88 6.31 3.29 9.47
C ARG A 88 7.19 3.72 10.66
N TRP A 89 6.97 3.12 11.83
CA TRP A 89 7.73 3.40 13.06
C TRP A 89 9.18 2.95 13.00
N ARG A 90 9.57 2.09 12.03
CA ARG A 90 10.96 1.70 11.82
C ARG A 90 11.82 2.81 11.25
N TYR A 91 11.24 3.85 10.66
CA TYR A 91 11.97 4.90 9.96
C TYR A 91 11.99 6.21 10.74
N LYS A 92 13.12 6.93 10.71
CA LYS A 92 13.19 8.30 11.26
C LYS A 92 12.30 9.26 10.47
N LYS A 93 11.83 10.33 11.11
CA LYS A 93 11.00 11.36 10.46
C LYS A 93 11.69 11.96 9.23
N PHE A 94 12.99 12.21 9.31
CA PHE A 94 13.80 12.72 8.20
C PHE A 94 13.84 11.75 7.01
N SER A 95 14.07 10.46 7.25
CA SER A 95 14.10 9.43 6.19
C SER A 95 12.72 9.26 5.52
N LEU A 96 11.63 9.48 6.25
CA LEU A 96 10.28 9.53 5.66
C LEU A 96 10.01 10.82 4.87
N GLN A 97 10.65 11.93 5.24
CA GLN A 97 10.54 13.20 4.52
C GLN A 97 11.38 13.21 3.24
N SER A 98 12.59 12.65 3.25
CA SER A 98 13.47 12.56 2.08
C SER A 98 12.88 11.66 0.98
N ARG A 99 12.06 10.67 1.34
CA ARG A 99 11.32 9.81 0.40
C ARG A 99 10.16 10.51 -0.31
N ARG A 100 9.69 11.65 0.21
CA ARG A 100 8.59 12.39 -0.43
C ARG A 100 9.13 13.12 -1.65
N LEU A 101 8.65 12.72 -2.81
CA LEU A 101 8.83 13.51 -4.02
C LEU A 101 8.21 14.90 -3.82
N LYS A 102 8.83 15.94 -4.38
CA LYS A 102 8.27 17.31 -4.44
C LYS A 102 7.08 17.42 -5.42
N ILE A 103 6.39 16.31 -5.66
CA ILE A 103 5.25 16.19 -6.55
C ILE A 103 4.00 16.10 -5.66
N PRO A 104 2.93 16.84 -5.97
CA PRO A 104 1.69 16.73 -5.21
C PRO A 104 1.15 15.30 -5.28
N ILE A 105 0.63 14.83 -4.14
CA ILE A 105 0.15 13.46 -3.96
C ILE A 105 -0.96 13.09 -4.96
N ASN A 106 -1.86 14.02 -5.28
CA ASN A 106 -2.90 13.80 -6.29
C ASN A 106 -2.33 13.45 -7.68
N ASP A 107 -1.23 14.09 -8.10
CA ASP A 107 -0.59 13.79 -9.38
C ASP A 107 0.11 12.43 -9.36
N LEU A 108 0.73 12.08 -8.22
CA LEU A 108 1.29 10.73 -8.01
C LEU A 108 0.20 9.66 -8.04
N ILE A 109 -0.96 9.92 -7.43
CA ILE A 109 -2.12 9.02 -7.46
C ILE A 109 -2.55 8.80 -8.91
N LYS A 110 -2.81 9.87 -9.67
CA LYS A 110 -3.24 9.77 -11.07
C LYS A 110 -2.23 8.99 -11.91
N LEU A 111 -0.94 9.25 -11.71
CA LEU A 111 0.15 8.57 -12.41
C LEU A 111 0.18 7.07 -12.08
N LEU A 112 0.09 6.70 -10.80
CA LEU A 112 0.06 5.31 -10.37
C LEU A 112 -1.19 4.58 -10.87
N LEU A 113 -2.37 5.20 -10.76
CA LEU A 113 -3.63 4.61 -11.21
C LEU A 113 -3.62 4.34 -12.73
N LYS A 114 -3.14 5.31 -13.53
CA LYS A 114 -2.98 5.15 -15.00
C LYS A 114 -2.03 4.00 -15.35
N ASN A 115 -0.99 3.79 -14.54
CA ASN A 115 -0.01 2.73 -14.71
C ASN A 115 -0.35 1.44 -13.94
N LYS A 116 -1.64 1.18 -13.64
CA LYS A 116 -2.11 -0.05 -12.95
C LYS A 116 -1.42 -0.28 -11.60
N GLY A 117 -1.10 0.80 -10.89
CA GLY A 117 -0.40 0.80 -9.61
C GLY A 117 1.11 0.63 -9.75
N ASN A 118 1.69 0.74 -10.95
CA ASN A 118 3.12 0.63 -11.21
C ASN A 118 3.82 1.99 -11.36
N TRP A 119 5.09 2.04 -10.94
CA TRP A 119 5.93 3.20 -11.26
C TRP A 119 6.30 3.12 -12.73
N PRO A 120 6.20 4.20 -13.51
CA PRO A 120 6.79 4.23 -14.83
C PRO A 120 8.31 4.10 -14.67
N GLU A 121 8.93 3.27 -15.52
CA GLU A 121 10.34 2.87 -15.40
C GLU A 121 11.32 4.05 -15.28
N LYS A 122 10.95 5.22 -15.81
CA LYS A 122 11.76 6.44 -15.78
C LYS A 122 11.67 7.27 -14.48
N ASN A 123 10.64 7.07 -13.66
CA ASN A 123 10.39 7.86 -12.44
C ASN A 123 10.20 6.94 -11.22
N ILE A 124 11.05 5.93 -11.07
CA ILE A 124 11.10 5.20 -9.81
C ILE A 124 11.70 6.17 -8.79
N PRO A 125 10.92 6.67 -7.79
CA PRO A 125 11.53 7.39 -6.67
C PRO A 125 12.63 6.50 -6.13
N GLY A 126 13.83 7.04 -5.94
CA GLY A 126 14.92 6.34 -5.25
C GLY A 126 14.45 6.01 -3.84
N ILE A 127 13.67 4.94 -3.70
CA ILE A 127 13.39 4.29 -2.43
C ILE A 127 14.69 3.57 -2.14
N TYR A 128 15.67 4.31 -1.63
CA TYR A 128 16.81 3.72 -1.00
C TYR A 128 16.24 2.75 0.03
N ILE A 129 16.62 1.48 -0.10
CA ILE A 129 16.35 0.44 0.90
C ILE A 129 17.27 0.72 2.09
N ASP A 130 17.22 1.95 2.59
CA ASP A 130 17.86 2.34 3.81
C ASP A 130 17.02 1.68 4.89
N TRP A 131 17.57 0.59 5.41
CA TRP A 131 17.20 -0.02 6.68
C TRP A 131 17.61 0.90 7.83
N GLU A 132 17.41 2.21 7.70
CA GLU A 132 17.64 3.17 8.76
C GLU A 132 16.57 2.96 9.82
N LEU A 133 16.98 2.27 10.88
CA LEU A 133 16.16 2.01 12.05
C LEU A 133 16.09 3.27 12.90
N ALA A 134 14.87 3.68 13.23
CA ALA A 134 14.64 4.62 14.32
C ALA A 134 15.15 4.00 15.63
N PRO A 135 15.64 4.79 16.60
CA PRO A 135 16.21 4.26 17.85
C PRO A 135 15.25 3.42 18.70
N LYS A 136 13.92 3.59 18.56
CA LYS A 136 12.94 2.66 19.15
C LYS A 136 12.93 1.29 18.46
N ALA A 137 13.18 1.27 17.15
CA ALA A 137 13.16 0.06 16.35
C ALA A 137 14.39 -0.82 16.55
N GLU A 138 15.56 -0.25 16.85
CA GLU A 138 16.74 -1.04 17.25
C GLU A 138 16.48 -1.84 18.53
N LYS A 139 15.89 -1.20 19.55
CA LYS A 139 15.52 -1.87 20.81
C LYS A 139 14.47 -2.97 20.59
N GLU A 140 13.45 -2.73 19.77
CA GLU A 140 12.44 -3.74 19.44
C GLU A 140 12.98 -4.86 18.53
N LEU A 141 13.96 -4.59 17.66
CA LEU A 141 14.62 -5.62 16.84
C LEU A 141 15.51 -6.56 17.63
N MET A 142 16.15 -6.08 18.70
CA MET A 142 16.84 -6.95 19.65
C MET A 142 15.87 -7.92 20.37
N LEU A 143 14.58 -7.56 20.44
CA LEU A 143 13.52 -8.36 21.07
C LEU A 143 12.77 -9.26 20.09
N MET A 144 12.98 -9.12 18.77
CA MET A 144 12.34 -10.00 17.80
C MET A 144 13.06 -11.36 17.78
N PRO A 145 12.34 -12.49 17.94
CA PRO A 145 12.95 -13.80 17.77
C PRO A 145 13.46 -13.91 16.34
N ARG A 146 14.77 -14.10 16.19
CA ARG A 146 15.35 -14.46 14.90
C ARG A 146 14.76 -15.83 14.56
N CYS A 147 13.97 -15.92 13.49
CA CYS A 147 13.59 -17.21 12.93
C CYS A 147 14.87 -17.88 12.43
N VAL A 148 15.51 -18.65 13.31
CA VAL A 148 16.58 -19.57 12.93
C VAL A 148 15.88 -20.71 12.22
N LEU A 149 16.00 -20.74 10.89
CA LEU A 149 15.65 -21.93 10.11
C LEU A 149 16.59 -23.04 10.60
N LYS A 150 16.03 -24.07 11.24
CA LYS A 150 16.70 -25.36 11.43
C LYS A 150 16.60 -26.17 10.15
#